data_AF-A0AA40L7L0-F1
#
_entry.id   AF-A0AA40L7L0-F1
#
_cell.length_a   1.000
_cell.length_b   1.000
_cell.length_c   1.000
_cell.angle_alpha   90.00
_cell.angle_beta   90.00
_cell.angle_gamma   90.00
#
_symmetry.space_group_name_H-M   'P 1'
#
loop_
_entity.id
_entity.type
_entity.pdbx_description
1 polymer ?
#
loop_
_entity_poly.entity_id
_entity_poly.type
_entity_poly.pdbx_seq_one_letter_code
_entity_poly.pdbx_strand_id
1 'polypeptide(L)'
;RPPRAHRPPRRLLPLAPRVKETSGWQQVFSSPRLDWAIERVALNAKVLGGALGDHDKMVAAASSSEIILWALRADGSGSEIGVFHLGVPVEALFFVGNQLIATSHTGKIGVWNAVTKHWQIQDVVPINSYDAAGTFLLLGCNNGSIYYV
;
A
#
# COMPACT_ATOMS: atom_id res chain seq x y z
N ARG A 1 64.87 24.77 -32.00
CA ARG A 1 63.72 23.86 -32.25
C ARG A 1 63.39 23.19 -30.90
N PRO A 2 62.33 23.59 -30.17
CA PRO A 2 62.01 22.96 -28.89
C PRO A 2 61.17 21.68 -29.11
N PRO A 3 61.14 20.73 -28.15
CA PRO A 3 60.37 19.51 -28.28
C PRO A 3 58.86 19.78 -28.08
N ARG A 4 58.03 19.10 -28.86
CA ARG A 4 56.55 19.15 -28.73
C ARG A 4 56.13 18.51 -27.41
N ALA A 5 55.45 19.27 -26.55
CA ALA A 5 54.78 18.72 -25.38
C ALA A 5 53.59 17.84 -25.81
N HIS A 6 53.61 16.56 -25.42
CA HIS A 6 52.45 15.67 -25.55
C HIS A 6 51.35 16.12 -24.58
N ARG A 7 50.23 16.62 -25.10
CA ARG A 7 48.99 16.76 -24.31
C ARG A 7 48.41 15.36 -24.04
N PRO A 8 48.02 15.03 -22.80
CA PRO A 8 47.29 13.79 -22.55
C PRO A 8 45.89 13.87 -23.18
N PRO A 9 45.28 12.73 -23.56
CA PRO A 9 43.93 12.72 -24.09
C PRO A 9 42.96 13.19 -23.01
N ARG A 10 42.08 14.14 -23.35
CA ARG A 10 40.95 14.51 -22.49
C ARG A 10 40.13 13.25 -22.26
N ARG A 11 40.16 12.70 -21.04
CA ARG A 11 39.14 11.73 -20.61
C ARG A 11 37.81 12.47 -20.70
N LEU A 12 36.98 12.07 -21.65
CA LEU A 12 35.55 12.36 -21.60
C LEU A 12 35.07 11.78 -20.26
N LEU A 13 34.71 12.67 -19.33
CA LEU A 13 33.91 12.27 -18.18
C LEU A 13 32.68 11.54 -18.75
N PRO A 14 32.29 10.38 -18.22
CA PRO A 14 31.04 9.77 -18.63
C PRO A 14 29.96 10.84 -18.49
N LEU A 15 29.21 11.06 -19.58
CA LEU A 15 28.03 11.91 -19.57
C LEU A 15 27.22 11.49 -18.35
N ALA A 16 27.11 12.39 -17.36
CA ALA A 16 26.22 12.17 -16.24
C ALA A 16 24.87 11.74 -16.86
N PRO A 17 24.29 10.59 -16.46
CA PRO A 17 23.02 10.18 -17.01
C PRO A 17 22.10 11.37 -16.81
N ARG A 18 21.55 11.88 -17.92
CA ARG A 18 20.58 12.99 -17.93
C ARG A 18 19.63 12.66 -16.80
N VAL A 19 19.63 13.48 -15.75
CA VAL A 19 18.66 13.38 -14.65
C VAL A 19 17.32 13.31 -15.36
N LYS A 20 16.68 12.14 -15.31
CA LYS A 20 15.49 11.86 -16.09
C LYS A 20 14.43 12.83 -15.56
N GLU A 21 14.22 13.89 -16.33
CA GLU A 21 13.23 14.93 -16.09
C GLU A 21 11.91 14.24 -15.70
N THR A 22 11.30 14.78 -14.64
CA THR A 22 10.01 14.39 -14.04
C THR A 22 9.27 13.36 -14.89
N SER A 23 9.45 12.09 -14.56
CA SER A 23 8.59 11.05 -15.13
C SER A 23 7.19 11.42 -14.68
N GLY A 24 6.32 11.80 -15.62
CA GLY A 24 4.95 12.15 -15.33
C GLY A 24 4.20 10.98 -14.68
N TRP A 25 2.88 11.08 -14.59
CA TRP A 25 2.07 9.95 -14.14
C TRP A 25 2.36 8.71 -14.99
N GLN A 26 2.80 7.62 -14.34
CA GLN A 26 3.06 6.34 -14.97
C GLN A 26 2.14 5.29 -14.39
N GLN A 27 1.45 4.54 -15.24
CA GLN A 27 0.70 3.36 -14.81
C GLN A 27 1.68 2.27 -14.39
N VAL A 28 1.58 1.83 -13.13
CA VAL A 28 2.47 0.81 -12.55
C VAL A 28 1.80 -0.55 -12.36
N PHE A 29 0.46 -0.60 -12.41
CA PHE A 29 -0.32 -1.82 -12.26
C PHE A 29 -1.73 -1.59 -12.80
N SER A 30 -2.36 -2.65 -13.30
CA SER A 30 -3.80 -2.71 -13.55
C SER A 30 -4.31 -4.03 -13.00
N SER A 31 -5.39 -3.99 -12.22
CA SER A 31 -6.08 -5.21 -11.82
C SER A 31 -6.76 -5.87 -13.03
N PRO A 32 -7.11 -7.17 -12.93
CA PRO A 32 -8.18 -7.74 -13.74
C PRO A 32 -9.46 -6.89 -13.64
N ARG A 33 -10.32 -7.00 -14.65
CA ARG A 33 -11.62 -6.32 -14.64
C ARG A 33 -12.46 -6.84 -13.49
N LEU A 34 -12.94 -5.92 -12.66
CA LEU A 34 -13.91 -6.20 -11.60
C LEU A 34 -15.31 -5.91 -12.15
N ASP A 35 -16.28 -6.73 -11.78
CA ASP A 35 -17.68 -6.58 -12.20
C ASP A 35 -18.47 -5.61 -11.29
N TRP A 36 -17.83 -5.08 -10.25
CA TRP A 36 -18.40 -4.14 -9.30
C TRP A 36 -17.65 -2.79 -9.30
N ALA A 37 -18.34 -1.73 -8.87
CA ALA A 37 -17.75 -0.41 -8.73
C ALA A 37 -16.81 -0.37 -7.54
N ILE A 38 -15.58 0.14 -7.72
CA ILE A 38 -14.62 0.25 -6.62
C ILE A 38 -15.05 1.42 -5.72
N GLU A 39 -15.43 1.10 -4.48
CA GLU A 39 -15.85 2.11 -3.49
C GLU A 39 -14.64 2.58 -2.68
N ARG A 40 -13.75 1.66 -2.29
CA ARG A 40 -12.57 1.94 -1.44
C ARG A 40 -11.30 1.41 -2.07
N VAL A 41 -10.20 2.12 -1.84
CA VAL A 41 -8.84 1.70 -2.21
C VAL A 41 -7.89 1.97 -1.06
N ALA A 42 -6.99 1.03 -0.79
CA ALA A 42 -5.88 1.22 0.13
C ALA A 42 -4.56 0.85 -0.54
N LEU A 43 -3.51 1.62 -0.27
CA LEU A 43 -2.18 1.41 -0.81
C LEU A 43 -1.19 1.28 0.34
N ASN A 44 -0.43 0.18 0.35
CA ASN A 44 0.79 0.07 1.13
C ASN A 44 1.95 0.27 0.17
N ALA A 45 2.69 1.35 0.33
CA ALA A 45 3.89 1.60 -0.45
C ALA A 45 4.99 2.08 0.50
N LYS A 46 5.66 1.14 1.16
CA LYS A 46 6.87 1.48 1.92
C LYS A 46 7.99 1.81 0.94
N VAL A 47 8.74 2.88 1.24
CA VAL A 47 9.92 3.26 0.46
C VAL A 47 11.04 2.27 0.77
N LEU A 48 11.37 1.43 -0.22
CA LEU A 48 12.52 0.52 -0.36
C LEU A 48 13.17 -0.02 0.93
N GLY A 49 13.04 -1.33 1.16
CA GLY A 49 13.75 -2.07 2.22
C GLY A 49 12.87 -2.44 3.42
N GLY A 50 11.57 -2.61 3.21
CA GLY A 50 10.63 -3.02 4.25
C GLY A 50 10.84 -4.48 4.67
N ALA A 51 10.35 -4.80 5.87
CA ALA A 51 10.47 -6.13 6.46
C ALA A 51 9.73 -7.25 5.69
N LEU A 52 8.96 -6.92 4.63
CA LEU A 52 8.15 -7.87 3.86
C LEU A 52 8.76 -8.21 2.48
N GLY A 53 9.90 -7.63 2.10
CA GLY A 53 10.57 -7.92 0.84
C GLY A 53 9.70 -7.59 -0.38
N ASP A 54 9.50 -8.55 -1.28
CA ASP A 54 8.71 -8.38 -2.51
C ASP A 54 7.22 -8.03 -2.28
N HIS A 55 6.73 -8.12 -1.03
CA HIS A 55 5.36 -7.74 -0.64
C HIS A 55 5.26 -6.35 0.02
N ASP A 56 6.29 -5.52 -0.10
CA ASP A 56 6.28 -4.15 0.45
C ASP A 56 5.28 -3.21 -0.26
N LYS A 57 4.87 -3.58 -1.48
CA LYS A 57 3.90 -2.84 -2.29
C LYS A 57 2.62 -3.65 -2.44
N MET A 58 1.54 -3.17 -1.85
CA MET A 58 0.24 -3.82 -1.92
C MET A 58 -0.84 -2.80 -2.24
N VAL A 59 -1.85 -3.26 -2.96
CA VAL A 59 -3.08 -2.50 -3.21
C VAL A 59 -4.27 -3.36 -2.82
N ALA A 60 -5.22 -2.77 -2.10
CA ALA A 60 -6.50 -3.37 -1.84
C ALA A 60 -7.61 -2.52 -2.47
N ALA A 61 -8.63 -3.18 -2.99
CA ALA A 61 -9.87 -2.54 -3.42
C ALA A 61 -11.04 -3.20 -2.68
N ALA A 62 -12.08 -2.44 -2.38
CA ALA A 62 -13.29 -2.97 -1.78
C ALA A 62 -14.55 -2.35 -2.37
N SER A 63 -15.62 -3.14 -2.32
CA SER A 63 -16.98 -2.75 -2.67
C SER A 63 -17.94 -3.51 -1.78
N SER A 64 -18.94 -2.83 -1.21
CA SER A 64 -19.85 -3.42 -0.24
C SER A 64 -19.07 -4.13 0.86
N SER A 65 -19.18 -5.46 1.02
CA SER A 65 -18.46 -6.22 2.05
C SER A 65 -17.22 -6.97 1.56
N GLU A 66 -16.96 -6.95 0.25
CA GLU A 66 -15.88 -7.70 -0.40
C GLU A 66 -14.63 -6.83 -0.55
N ILE A 67 -13.48 -7.43 -0.28
CA ILE A 67 -12.16 -6.81 -0.34
C ILE A 67 -11.24 -7.75 -1.13
N ILE A 68 -10.52 -7.23 -2.12
CA ILE A 68 -9.49 -7.98 -2.82
C ILE A 68 -8.15 -7.30 -2.60
N LEU A 69 -7.12 -8.10 -2.32
CA LEU A 69 -5.77 -7.64 -2.03
C LEU A 69 -4.79 -8.20 -3.07
N TRP A 70 -3.97 -7.33 -3.64
CA TRP A 70 -2.89 -7.69 -4.56
C TRP A 70 -1.53 -7.25 -4.02
N ALA A 71 -0.52 -8.09 -4.23
CA ALA A 71 0.88 -7.70 -4.15
C ALA A 71 1.34 -7.17 -5.51
N LEU A 72 2.07 -6.05 -5.51
CA LEU A 72 2.62 -5.44 -6.71
C LEU A 72 4.09 -5.80 -6.86
N ARG A 73 4.48 -6.25 -8.05
CA ARG A 73 5.86 -6.58 -8.39
C ARG A 73 6.55 -5.40 -9.07
N ALA A 74 7.88 -5.39 -9.04
CA ALA A 74 8.69 -4.32 -9.63
C ALA A 74 8.56 -4.23 -11.17
N ASP A 75 8.19 -5.31 -11.83
CA ASP A 75 7.94 -5.38 -13.28
C ASP A 75 6.58 -4.78 -13.70
N GLY A 76 5.78 -4.31 -12.73
CA GLY A 76 4.46 -3.75 -12.94
C GLY A 76 3.34 -4.81 -13.03
N SER A 77 3.67 -6.09 -12.86
CA SER A 77 2.67 -7.13 -12.64
C SER A 77 2.16 -7.11 -11.20
N GLY A 78 1.00 -7.72 -10.97
CA GLY A 78 0.51 -7.97 -9.62
C GLY A 78 -0.01 -9.39 -9.48
N SER A 79 0.01 -9.90 -8.26
CA SER A 79 -0.57 -11.19 -7.91
C SER A 79 -1.60 -11.03 -6.82
N GLU A 80 -2.75 -11.67 -6.99
CA GLU A 80 -3.76 -11.74 -5.94
C GLU A 80 -3.20 -12.45 -4.72
N ILE A 81 -3.35 -11.83 -3.55
CA ILE A 81 -3.09 -12.44 -2.25
C ILE A 81 -4.34 -13.16 -1.76
N GLY A 82 -5.51 -12.54 -1.95
CA GLY A 82 -6.78 -13.17 -1.66
C GLY A 82 -7.96 -12.20 -1.69
N VAL A 83 -9.15 -12.79 -1.58
CA VAL A 83 -10.44 -12.13 -1.41
C VAL A 83 -10.90 -12.33 0.04
N PHE A 84 -11.32 -11.26 0.68
CA PHE A 84 -11.78 -11.24 2.06
C PHE A 84 -13.17 -10.61 2.14
N HIS A 85 -13.92 -11.00 3.17
CA HIS A 85 -15.23 -10.42 3.43
C HIS A 85 -15.29 -9.90 4.85
N LEU A 86 -15.75 -8.66 5.02
CA LEU A 86 -16.04 -8.08 6.34
C LEU A 86 -17.42 -8.55 6.86
N GLY A 87 -18.28 -9.04 5.97
CA GLY A 87 -19.66 -9.46 6.28
C GLY A 87 -20.67 -8.31 6.39
N VAL A 88 -20.19 -7.06 6.40
CA VAL A 88 -20.96 -5.81 6.39
C VAL A 88 -20.28 -4.82 5.43
N PRO A 89 -20.96 -3.73 5.02
CA PRO A 89 -20.34 -2.72 4.16
C PRO A 89 -19.03 -2.15 4.75
N VAL A 90 -18.01 -2.08 3.91
CA VAL A 90 -16.68 -1.56 4.20
C VAL A 90 -16.71 -0.04 4.09
N GLU A 91 -16.50 0.62 5.22
CA GLU A 91 -16.58 2.07 5.32
C GLU A 91 -15.25 2.78 5.56
N ALA A 92 -14.19 2.04 5.82
CA ALA A 92 -12.84 2.53 5.66
C ALA A 92 -11.95 1.35 5.30
N LEU A 93 -10.94 1.60 4.47
CA LEU A 93 -9.95 0.62 4.05
C LEU A 93 -8.60 1.33 4.01
N PHE A 94 -7.64 0.86 4.80
CA PHE A 94 -6.33 1.49 4.90
C PHE A 94 -5.29 0.52 5.46
N PHE A 95 -4.01 0.85 5.29
CA PHE A 95 -2.92 0.07 5.90
C PHE A 95 -2.39 0.75 7.15
N VAL A 96 -2.12 -0.04 8.18
CA VAL A 96 -1.36 0.36 9.39
C VAL A 96 -0.21 -0.61 9.58
N GLY A 97 1.02 -0.12 9.42
CA GLY A 97 2.22 -0.96 9.46
C GLY A 97 2.20 -2.07 8.39
N ASN A 98 2.06 -3.32 8.82
CA ASN A 98 2.00 -4.52 7.98
C ASN A 98 0.58 -5.11 7.91
N GLN A 99 -0.44 -4.33 8.31
CA GLN A 99 -1.81 -4.80 8.41
C GLN A 99 -2.69 -4.02 7.46
N LEU A 100 -3.55 -4.71 6.72
CA LEU A 100 -4.69 -4.10 6.03
C LEU A 100 -5.86 -4.09 7.01
N ILE A 101 -6.46 -2.93 7.19
CA ILE A 101 -7.59 -2.69 8.09
C ILE A 101 -8.82 -2.35 7.25
N ALA A 102 -9.93 -2.99 7.55
CA ALA A 102 -11.25 -2.63 7.06
C ALA A 102 -12.19 -2.37 8.25
N THR A 103 -12.94 -1.27 8.22
CA THR A 103 -13.88 -0.93 9.31
C THR A 103 -15.28 -0.65 8.78
N SER A 104 -16.28 -0.76 9.65
CA SER A 104 -17.68 -0.43 9.36
C SER A 104 -18.33 0.28 10.55
N HIS A 105 -19.27 1.21 10.31
CA HIS A 105 -20.08 1.84 11.36
C HIS A 105 -20.87 0.82 12.17
N THR A 106 -21.11 -0.39 11.67
CA THR A 106 -21.79 -1.44 12.44
C THR A 106 -20.95 -1.97 13.60
N GLY A 107 -19.69 -1.51 13.75
CA GLY A 107 -18.77 -1.98 14.77
C GLY A 107 -17.97 -3.21 14.35
N LYS A 108 -17.85 -3.51 13.06
CA LYS A 108 -16.96 -4.60 12.59
C LYS A 108 -15.61 -4.06 12.15
N ILE A 109 -14.55 -4.75 12.57
CA ILE A 109 -13.18 -4.51 12.12
C ILE A 109 -12.63 -5.81 11.53
N GLY A 110 -12.13 -5.73 10.31
CA GLY A 110 -11.36 -6.78 9.66
C GLY A 110 -9.88 -6.39 9.60
N VAL A 111 -9.01 -7.33 9.97
CA VAL A 111 -7.56 -7.13 9.98
C VAL A 111 -6.89 -8.27 9.23
N TRP A 112 -6.20 -7.94 8.13
CA TRP A 112 -5.30 -8.88 7.46
C TRP A 112 -3.87 -8.57 7.86
N ASN A 113 -3.13 -9.57 8.33
CA ASN A 113 -1.74 -9.41 8.71
C ASN A 113 -0.80 -9.97 7.61
N ALA A 114 0.10 -9.12 7.10
CA ALA A 114 0.97 -9.49 6.00
C ALA A 114 2.05 -10.53 6.34
N VAL A 115 2.39 -10.70 7.61
CA VAL A 115 3.39 -11.67 8.08
C VAL A 115 2.72 -13.04 8.25
N THR A 116 1.61 -13.10 8.97
CA THR A 116 0.91 -14.37 9.25
C THR A 116 0.00 -14.81 8.11
N LYS A 117 -0.26 -13.92 7.13
CA LYS A 117 -1.17 -14.13 5.99
C LYS A 117 -2.59 -14.50 6.43
N HIS A 118 -3.02 -13.99 7.59
CA HIS A 118 -4.29 -14.33 8.21
C HIS A 118 -5.26 -13.15 8.19
N TRP A 119 -6.51 -13.40 7.82
CA TRP A 119 -7.65 -12.47 7.96
C TRP A 119 -8.43 -12.80 9.22
N GLN A 120 -8.69 -11.82 10.06
CA GLN A 120 -9.54 -11.96 11.24
C GLN A 120 -10.54 -10.82 11.32
N ILE A 121 -11.72 -11.11 11.86
CA ILE A 121 -12.77 -10.12 12.08
C ILE A 121 -13.08 -10.08 13.57
N GLN A 122 -13.24 -8.87 14.09
CA GLN A 122 -13.62 -8.63 15.47
C GLN A 122 -14.80 -7.66 15.51
N ASP A 123 -15.70 -7.92 16.45
CA ASP A 123 -16.77 -7.00 16.82
C ASP A 123 -16.29 -6.02 17.90
N VAL A 124 -16.58 -4.76 17.68
CA VAL A 124 -16.44 -3.63 18.60
C VAL A 124 -17.75 -2.84 18.62
N VAL A 125 -17.79 -1.76 19.40
CA VAL A 125 -18.89 -0.78 19.28
C VAL A 125 -18.73 0.09 18.04
N PRO A 126 -19.83 0.62 17.45
CA PRO A 126 -19.82 1.45 16.26
C PRO A 126 -18.71 2.51 16.23
N ILE A 127 -17.95 2.52 15.13
CA ILE A 127 -16.76 3.36 14.96
C ILE A 127 -17.16 4.65 14.24
N ASN A 128 -16.96 5.79 14.90
CA ASN A 128 -17.26 7.10 14.33
C ASN A 128 -16.03 7.78 13.73
N SER A 129 -14.85 7.46 14.24
CA SER A 129 -13.59 8.07 13.83
C SER A 129 -12.45 7.12 14.05
N TYR A 130 -11.36 7.32 13.32
CA TYR A 130 -10.12 6.57 13.48
C TYR A 130 -8.92 7.48 13.19
N ASP A 131 -7.79 7.15 13.79
CA ASP A 131 -6.50 7.77 13.46
C ASP A 131 -5.38 6.74 13.57
N ALA A 132 -4.34 6.90 12.75
CA ALA A 132 -3.20 5.98 12.68
C ALA A 132 -1.88 6.73 12.89
N ALA A 133 -1.07 6.24 13.84
CA ALA A 133 0.25 6.78 14.13
C ALA A 133 1.30 5.66 14.04
N GLY A 134 2.03 5.61 12.93
CA GLY A 134 3.03 4.57 12.68
C GLY A 134 2.41 3.18 12.56
N THR A 135 2.53 2.37 13.62
CA THR A 135 1.97 1.00 13.70
C THR A 135 0.71 0.89 14.56
N PHE A 136 0.23 2.01 15.11
CA PHE A 136 -0.89 2.05 16.03
C PHE A 136 -2.14 2.57 15.35
N LEU A 137 -3.28 1.97 15.68
CA LEU A 137 -4.60 2.44 15.26
C LEU A 137 -5.44 2.76 16.50
N LEU A 138 -6.01 3.96 16.52
CA LEU A 138 -7.01 4.39 17.49
C LEU A 138 -8.37 4.46 16.82
N LEU A 139 -9.40 3.98 17.51
CA LEU A 139 -10.78 3.98 17.05
C LEU A 139 -11.65 4.71 18.07
N GLY A 140 -12.22 5.84 17.67
CA GLY A 140 -13.19 6.58 18.47
C GLY A 140 -14.60 6.07 18.17
N CYS A 141 -15.24 5.48 19.17
CA CYS A 141 -16.54 4.85 19.05
C CYS A 141 -17.69 5.76 19.51
N ASN A 142 -18.91 5.45 19.04
CA ASN A 142 -20.09 6.29 19.29
C ASN A 142 -20.52 6.40 20.76
N ASN A 143 -20.06 5.48 21.62
CA ASN A 143 -20.34 5.48 23.06
C ASN A 143 -19.27 6.22 23.88
N GLY A 144 -18.32 6.90 23.21
CA GLY A 144 -17.22 7.62 23.86
C GLY A 144 -16.00 6.75 24.21
N SER A 145 -16.02 5.45 23.90
CA SER A 145 -14.86 4.58 24.08
C SER A 145 -13.80 4.82 23.01
N ILE A 146 -12.53 4.62 23.38
CA ILE A 146 -11.41 4.61 22.45
C ILE A 146 -10.80 3.21 22.48
N TYR A 147 -10.83 2.52 21.33
CA TYR A 147 -10.13 1.24 21.16
C TYR A 147 -8.76 1.46 20.56
N TYR A 148 -7.83 0.61 20.97
CA TYR A 148 -6.48 0.55 20.45
C TYR A 148 -6.27 -0.80 19.76
N VAL A 149 -5.73 -0.76 18.54
CA VAL A 149 -5.44 -1.92 17.70
C VAL A 149 -3.99 -1.89 17.25
#